data_AF-A0A432FBP0-F1
#
_entry.id   AF-A0A432FBP0-F1
#
_cell.length_a   1.000
_cell.length_b   1.000
_cell.length_c   1.000
_cell.angle_alpha   90.00
_cell.angle_beta   90.00
_cell.angle_gamma   90.00
#
_symmetry.space_group_name_H-M   'P 1'
#
loop_
_entity.id
_entity.type
_entity.pdbx_description
1 polymer ?
#
loop_
_entity_poly.entity_id
_entity_poly.type
_entity_poly.pdbx_seq_one_letter_code
_entity_poly.pdbx_strand_id
1 'polypeptide(L)'
;MSPFKSARALSPTEVKDVLKASREILAKATRYGGSTVSTYKHLTAQGTYQRFLEVYARANKPCSRCKTPITKEKINGRGTYYCKVCQKL
;
A
#
# COMPACT_ATOMS: atom_id res chain seq x y z
N MET A 1 -8.53 0.88 -6.99
CA MET A 1 -8.16 2.25 -7.40
C MET A 1 -6.69 2.28 -7.84
N SER A 2 -6.41 2.79 -9.04
CA SER A 2 -5.06 3.00 -9.57
C SER A 2 -4.32 4.12 -8.83
N PRO A 3 -3.01 3.98 -8.56
CA PRO A 3 -2.20 5.05 -7.99
C PRO A 3 -1.84 6.16 -8.99
N PHE A 4 -2.15 5.99 -10.28
CA PHE A 4 -1.92 6.98 -11.34
C PHE A 4 -3.16 7.82 -11.66
N LYS A 5 -4.32 7.43 -11.13
CA LYS A 5 -5.56 8.17 -11.35
C LYS A 5 -5.44 9.53 -10.66
N SER A 6 -5.72 10.60 -11.41
CA SER A 6 -5.71 11.96 -10.85
C SER A 6 -6.71 12.06 -9.71
N ALA A 7 -6.31 12.73 -8.62
CA ALA A 7 -7.18 12.95 -7.46
C ALA A 7 -8.49 13.65 -7.84
N ARG A 8 -8.44 14.58 -8.82
CA ARG A 8 -9.63 15.28 -9.34
C ARG A 8 -10.61 14.38 -10.09
N ALA A 9 -10.14 13.22 -10.56
CA ALA A 9 -10.95 12.26 -11.32
C ALA A 9 -11.59 11.17 -10.44
N LEU A 10 -11.41 11.24 -9.11
CA LEU A 10 -12.01 10.29 -8.18
C LEU A 10 -13.50 10.58 -8.02
N SER A 11 -14.33 9.53 -8.15
CA SER A 11 -15.75 9.61 -7.82
C SER A 11 -15.95 9.72 -6.29
N PRO A 12 -17.10 10.24 -5.82
CA PRO A 12 -17.41 10.31 -4.39
C PRO A 12 -17.31 8.95 -3.68
N THR A 13 -17.67 7.86 -4.36
CA THR A 13 -17.54 6.50 -3.82
C THR A 13 -16.09 6.08 -3.65
N GLU A 14 -15.24 6.32 -4.66
CA GLU A 14 -13.80 6.03 -4.56
C GLU A 14 -13.14 6.82 -3.43
N VAL A 15 -13.52 8.10 -3.25
CA VAL A 15 -13.02 8.91 -2.13
C VAL A 15 -13.41 8.30 -0.78
N LYS A 16 -14.67 7.87 -0.62
CA LYS A 16 -15.14 7.18 0.59
C LYS A 16 -14.36 5.89 0.85
N ASP A 17 -14.13 5.09 -0.19
CA ASP A 17 -13.39 3.83 -0.09
C ASP A 17 -11.94 4.05 0.35
N VAL A 18 -11.28 5.06 -0.21
CA VAL A 18 -9.90 5.43 0.18
C VAL A 18 -9.83 5.88 1.62
N LEU A 19 -10.77 6.73 2.05
CA LEU A 19 -10.82 7.22 3.43
C LEU A 19 -11.06 6.07 4.42
N LYS A 20 -12.00 5.17 4.10
CA LYS A 20 -12.28 3.98 4.90
C LYS A 20 -11.05 3.08 5.01
N ALA A 21 -10.47 2.69 3.87
CA ALA A 21 -9.30 1.82 3.84
C ALA A 21 -8.09 2.45 4.56
N SER A 22 -7.88 3.76 4.40
CA SER A 22 -6.78 4.47 5.08
C SER A 22 -6.92 4.42 6.59
N ARG A 23 -8.13 4.67 7.13
CA ARG A 23 -8.39 4.59 8.58
C ARG A 23 -8.17 3.18 9.12
N GLU A 24 -8.70 2.17 8.43
CA GLU A 24 -8.55 0.77 8.83
C GLU A 24 -7.08 0.33 8.83
N ILE A 25 -6.33 0.69 7.77
CA ILE A 25 -4.90 0.38 7.63
C ILE A 25 -4.09 1.08 8.71
N LEU A 26 -4.32 2.38 8.96
CA LEU A 26 -3.57 3.14 9.98
C LEU A 26 -3.88 2.65 11.39
N ALA A 27 -5.14 2.35 11.70
CA ALA A 27 -5.53 1.79 12.98
C ALA A 27 -4.86 0.42 13.21
N LYS A 28 -4.85 -0.45 12.18
CA LYS A 28 -4.19 -1.75 12.26
C LYS A 28 -2.67 -1.58 12.39
N ALA A 29 -2.04 -0.73 11.58
CA ALA A 29 -0.61 -0.48 11.65
C ALA A 29 -0.17 0.00 13.03
N THR A 30 -0.93 0.92 13.63
CA THR A 30 -0.67 1.44 14.99
C THR A 30 -0.73 0.32 16.04
N ARG A 31 -1.73 -0.57 15.95
CA ARG A 31 -1.84 -1.74 16.86
C ARG A 31 -0.64 -2.69 16.78
N TYR A 32 0.01 -2.79 15.62
CA TYR A 32 1.19 -3.63 15.41
C TYR A 32 2.53 -2.87 15.57
N GLY A 33 2.51 -1.64 16.11
CA GLY A 33 3.72 -0.83 16.33
C GLY A 33 4.33 -0.28 15.04
N GLY A 34 3.55 -0.19 13.97
CA GLY A 34 4.02 0.25 12.65
C GLY A 34 4.76 -0.84 11.86
N SER A 35 5.36 -0.43 10.73
CA SER A 35 6.14 -1.31 9.87
C SER A 35 7.63 -1.03 10.05
N THR A 36 8.41 -2.06 10.37
CA THR A 36 9.87 -1.99 10.30
C THR A 36 10.30 -2.42 8.90
N VAL A 37 10.51 -1.45 8.01
CA VAL A 37 11.00 -1.68 6.64
C VAL A 37 12.31 -0.91 6.45
N SER A 38 13.41 -1.62 6.21
CA SER A 38 14.79 -1.09 6.10
C SER A 38 15.39 -0.52 7.41
N THR A 39 16.34 0.42 7.33
CA THR A 39 17.28 0.89 8.38
C THR A 39 16.63 1.57 9.59
N TYR A 40 15.30 1.73 9.61
CA TYR A 40 14.58 2.31 10.74
C TYR A 40 14.55 1.33 11.92
N LYS A 41 15.45 1.53 12.90
CA LYS A 41 15.41 0.85 14.21
C LYS A 41 14.73 1.77 15.22
N HIS A 42 13.58 1.34 15.75
CA HIS A 42 13.08 1.93 16.99
C HIS A 42 14.04 1.59 18.13
N LEU A 43 14.22 2.52 19.07
CA LEU A 43 15.14 2.37 20.21
C LEU A 43 14.71 1.27 21.20
N THR A 44 13.46 0.82 21.17
CA THR A 44 12.88 -0.05 22.21
C THR A 44 12.14 -1.30 21.69
N ALA A 45 11.45 -1.25 20.53
CA ALA A 45 10.81 -2.42 19.93
C ALA A 45 10.54 -2.24 18.41
N GLN A 46 10.69 -3.31 17.63
CA GLN A 46 10.36 -3.28 16.19
C GLN A 46 8.85 -3.47 15.94
N GLY A 47 8.28 -2.62 15.09
CA GLY A 47 6.93 -2.82 14.55
C GLY A 47 6.85 -4.06 13.66
N THR A 48 5.68 -4.70 13.61
CA THR A 48 5.44 -5.96 12.89
C THR A 48 4.45 -5.85 11.73
N TYR A 49 3.97 -4.64 11.42
CA TYR A 49 2.93 -4.44 10.40
C TYR A 49 3.39 -4.79 8.97
N GLN A 50 4.70 -4.85 8.72
CA GLN A 50 5.28 -5.25 7.42
C GLN A 50 4.78 -6.62 6.94
N ARG A 51 4.36 -7.51 7.86
CA ARG A 51 3.78 -8.82 7.56
C ARG A 51 2.41 -8.74 6.86
N PHE A 52 1.71 -7.61 7.01
CA PHE A 52 0.39 -7.38 6.41
C PHE A 52 0.44 -6.54 5.13
N LEU A 53 1.64 -6.21 4.63
CA LEU A 53 1.76 -5.42 3.41
C LEU A 53 1.35 -6.24 2.18
N GLU A 54 0.33 -5.75 1.48
CA GLU A 54 -0.26 -6.42 0.32
C GLU A 54 0.57 -6.23 -0.96
N VAL A 55 1.21 -5.06 -1.11
CA VAL A 55 1.95 -4.69 -2.35
C VAL A 55 3.34 -4.11 -2.10
N TYR A 56 3.54 -3.36 -1.01
CA TYR A 56 4.81 -2.67 -0.74
C TYR A 56 5.97 -3.65 -0.61
N ALA A 57 7.10 -3.35 -1.27
CA ALA A 57 8.30 -4.19 -1.32
C ALA A 57 8.08 -5.61 -1.87
N ARG A 58 6.97 -5.85 -2.59
CA ARG A 58 6.61 -7.17 -3.15
C ARG A 58 6.71 -7.21 -4.68
N ALA A 59 7.53 -6.36 -5.30
CA ALA A 59 7.73 -6.37 -6.75
C ALA A 59 8.06 -7.79 -7.26
N ASN A 60 7.46 -8.17 -8.39
CA ASN A 60 7.55 -9.51 -9.00
C ASN A 60 6.97 -10.66 -8.16
N LYS A 61 6.45 -10.42 -6.96
CA LYS A 61 5.72 -11.42 -6.17
C LYS A 61 4.24 -11.43 -6.57
N PRO A 62 3.54 -12.57 -6.43
CA PRO A 62 2.12 -12.66 -6.78
C PRO A 62 1.26 -11.76 -5.88
N CYS A 63 0.34 -11.04 -6.50
CA CYS A 63 -0.73 -10.33 -5.79
C CYS A 63 -1.54 -11.31 -4.94
N SER A 64 -1.82 -10.96 -3.68
CA SER A 64 -2.64 -11.77 -2.77
C SER A 64 -4.02 -12.10 -3.36
N ARG A 65 -4.63 -11.13 -4.06
CA ARG A 65 -5.98 -11.21 -4.65
C ARG A 65 -6.04 -11.95 -5.98
N CYS A 66 -5.27 -11.52 -6.99
CA CYS A 66 -5.41 -12.02 -8.37
C CYS A 66 -4.18 -12.77 -8.90
N LYS A 67 -3.15 -12.97 -8.06
CA LYS A 67 -1.89 -13.67 -8.39
C LYS A 67 -1.01 -13.02 -9.46
N THR A 68 -1.49 -12.02 -10.19
CA THR A 68 -0.66 -11.22 -11.10
C THR A 68 0.54 -10.64 -10.35
N PRO A 69 1.77 -10.68 -10.92
CA PRO A 69 2.94 -10.09 -10.28
C PRO A 69 2.74 -8.61 -9.97
N ILE A 70 3.15 -8.19 -8.76
CA ILE A 70 3.13 -6.79 -8.34
C ILE A 70 4.15 -5.98 -9.14
N THR A 71 3.71 -4.82 -9.61
CA THR A 71 4.52 -3.87 -10.37
C THR A 71 5.09 -2.80 -9.43
N LYS A 72 6.33 -2.38 -9.69
CA LYS A 72 6.95 -1.20 -9.06
C LYS A 72 7.28 -0.18 -10.14
N GLU A 73 6.72 1.01 -10.03
CA GLU A 73 6.98 2.14 -10.95
C GLU A 73 7.32 3.40 -10.16
N LYS A 74 7.82 4.44 -10.84
CA LYS A 74 8.16 5.72 -10.22
C LYS A 74 7.09 6.75 -10.59
N ILE A 75 6.36 7.24 -9.58
CA ILE A 75 5.37 8.31 -9.75
C ILE A 75 5.91 9.57 -9.06
N ASN A 76 6.11 10.66 -9.82
CA ASN A 76 6.63 11.93 -9.30
C ASN A 76 7.88 11.77 -8.43
N GLY A 77 8.83 10.98 -8.90
CA GLY A 77 10.09 10.76 -8.17
C GLY A 77 10.05 9.66 -7.10
N ARG A 78 8.87 9.15 -6.73
CA ARG A 78 8.69 8.17 -5.63
C ARG A 78 8.36 6.77 -6.16
N GLY A 79 9.00 5.75 -5.60
CA GLY A 79 8.70 4.36 -5.93
C GLY A 79 7.33 3.94 -5.39
N THR A 80 6.46 3.48 -6.27
CA THR A 80 5.09 3.06 -5.98
C THR A 80 4.91 1.60 -6.36
N TYR A 81 4.36 0.80 -5.45
CA TYR A 81 4.04 -0.62 -5.67
C TYR A 81 2.53 -0.79 -5.83
N TYR A 82 2.09 -1.54 -6.83
CA TYR A 82 0.67 -1.76 -7.09
C TYR A 82 0.42 -3.02 -7.92
N CYS A 83 -0.83 -3.51 -7.93
CA CYS A 83 -1.25 -4.59 -8.81
C CYS A 83 -1.97 -4.02 -10.05
N LYS A 84 -1.41 -4.23 -11.25
CA LYS A 84 -1.99 -3.73 -12.52
C LYS A 84 -3.40 -4.28 -12.83
N VAL A 85 -3.77 -5.42 -12.26
CA VAL A 85 -5.11 -6.03 -12.48
C VAL A 85 -6.12 -5.62 -11.41
N CYS A 86 -5.71 -5.51 -10.13
CA CYS A 86 -6.63 -5.11 -9.05
C CYS A 86 -6.78 -3.59 -8.91
N GLN A 87 -5.78 -2.84 -9.36
CA GLN A 87 -5.73 -1.38 -9.29
C GLN A 87 -5.67 -0.80 -10.70
N LYS A 88 -6.66 -1.17 -11.51
CA LYS A 88 -6.82 -0.66 -12.88
C LYS A 88 -6.98 0.86 -12.85
N LEU A 89 -6.43 1.50 -13.88
CA LEU A 89 -6.69 2.89 -14.24
C LEU A 89 -8.18 3.10 -14.46
#